data_AF-A0A2D5Z1N5-F1
#
_entry.id   AF-A0A2D5Z1N5-F1
#
_cell.length_a   1.000
_cell.length_b   1.000
_cell.length_c   1.000
_cell.angle_alpha   90.00
_cell.angle_beta   90.00
_cell.angle_gamma   90.00
#
_symmetry.space_group_name_H-M   'P 1'
#
loop_
_entity.id
_entity.type
_entity.pdbx_description
1 polymer ?
#
loop_
_entity_poly.entity_id
_entity_poly.type
_entity_poly.pdbx_seq_one_letter_code
_entity_poly.pdbx_strand_id
1 'polypeptide(L)'
;MILVADASPLIFLGKLDQLDLVRRGYPGEILVPEVVRDEILEPPVPPHEHLIITAFLEECEVVVVRPPKVPHPGRRTTLPAGERCLNAQAIV
;
A
#
# COMPACT_ATOMS: atom_id res chain seq x y z
N MET A 1 -6.21 9.66 13.50
CA MET A 1 -6.65 9.19 12.16
C MET A 1 -5.62 8.18 11.69
N ILE A 2 -6.02 7.19 10.89
CA ILE A 2 -5.13 6.15 10.38
C ILE A 2 -4.92 6.35 8.87
N LEU A 3 -3.68 6.25 8.41
CA LEU A 3 -3.31 6.18 7.00
C LEU A 3 -2.79 4.77 6.73
N VAL A 4 -3.37 4.09 5.74
CA VAL A 4 -2.87 2.81 5.25
C VAL A 4 -2.04 3.09 4.00
N ALA A 5 -0.76 2.75 4.04
CA ALA A 5 0.15 3.03 2.94
C ALA A 5 0.02 1.98 1.82
N ASP A 6 0.19 2.44 0.58
CA ASP A 6 0.26 1.63 -0.63
C ASP A 6 1.70 1.62 -1.17
N ALA A 7 2.09 0.58 -1.91
CA ALA A 7 3.46 0.45 -2.41
C ALA A 7 3.84 1.55 -3.40
N SER A 8 2.96 1.85 -4.35
CA SER A 8 3.24 2.81 -5.43
C SER A 8 3.68 4.20 -4.95
N PRO A 9 2.96 4.87 -4.03
CA PRO A 9 3.40 6.17 -3.51
C PRO A 9 4.68 6.09 -2.67
N LEU A 10 4.89 5.00 -1.91
CA LEU A 10 6.11 4.82 -1.13
C LEU A 10 7.35 4.64 -2.03
N ILE A 11 7.24 3.82 -3.08
CA ILE A 11 8.29 3.62 -4.07
C ILE A 11 8.61 4.95 -4.77
N PHE A 12 7.58 5.68 -5.20
CA PHE A 12 7.76 6.97 -5.88
C PHE A 12 8.49 7.99 -4.98
N LEU A 13 8.07 8.12 -3.72
CA LEU A 13 8.71 9.04 -2.78
C LEU A 13 10.12 8.57 -2.38
N GLY A 14 10.36 7.26 -2.32
CA GLY A 14 11.68 6.69 -2.07
C GLY A 14 12.67 7.07 -3.16
N LYS A 15 12.26 6.99 -4.44
CA LYS A 15 13.09 7.40 -5.60
C LYS A 15 13.43 8.90 -5.61
N LEU A 16 12.64 9.72 -4.93
CA LEU A 16 12.87 11.16 -4.82
C LEU A 16 13.60 11.55 -3.54
N ASP A 17 13.91 10.59 -2.66
CA ASP A 17 14.42 10.87 -1.31
C ASP A 17 13.48 11.81 -0.53
N GLN A 18 12.17 11.54 -0.62
CA GLN A 18 11.10 12.37 -0.04
C GLN A 18 10.09 11.55 0.80
N LEU A 19 10.46 10.35 1.25
CA LEU A 19 9.57 9.51 2.08
C LEU A 19 9.11 10.19 3.39
N ASP A 20 9.95 11.06 3.95
CA ASP A 20 9.62 11.88 5.13
C ASP A 20 8.44 12.84 4.88
N LEU A 21 8.10 13.17 3.62
CA LEU A 21 6.92 13.98 3.32
C LEU A 21 5.62 13.30 3.81
N VAL A 22 5.55 11.97 3.82
CA VAL A 22 4.38 11.26 4.33
C VAL A 22 4.21 11.54 5.82
N ARG A 23 5.31 11.50 6.60
CA ARG A 23 5.30 11.77 8.04
C ARG A 23 4.99 13.21 8.35
N ARG A 24 5.65 14.13 7.65
CA ARG A 24 5.44 15.57 7.83
C ARG A 24 4.04 16.01 7.43
N GLY A 25 3.46 15.36 6.41
CA GLY A 25 2.10 15.63 5.93
C GLY A 25 1.02 14.93 6.75
N TYR A 26 1.37 13.89 7.53
CA TYR A 26 0.41 13.07 8.25
C TYR A 26 0.85 12.80 9.70
N PRO A 27 0.32 13.54 10.70
CA PRO A 27 0.70 13.38 12.10
C PRO A 27 0.03 12.16 12.78
N GLY A 28 -0.73 11.36 12.03
CA GLY A 28 -1.44 10.20 12.55
C GLY A 28 -0.61 8.91 12.48
N GLU A 29 -1.30 7.80 12.72
CA GLU A 29 -0.72 6.47 12.64
C GLU A 29 -0.64 6.00 11.18
N ILE A 30 0.53 5.52 10.78
CA ILE A 30 0.78 4.98 9.45
C ILE A 30 0.90 3.47 9.57
N LEU A 31 -0.06 2.77 8.98
CA LEU A 31 -0.07 1.32 8.86
C LEU A 31 0.47 0.92 7.49
N VAL A 32 1.42 0.00 7.47
CA VAL A 32 1.97 -0.56 6.24
C VAL A 32 1.58 -2.04 6.18
N PRO A 33 0.75 -2.46 5.21
CA PRO A 33 0.47 -3.88 5.02
C PRO A 33 1.77 -4.68 4.80
N GLU A 34 1.84 -5.88 5.35
CA GLU A 34 3.00 -6.76 5.18
C GLU A 34 3.34 -7.00 3.69
N VAL A 35 2.31 -7.18 2.86
CA VAL A 35 2.46 -7.34 1.40
C VAL A 35 3.10 -6.11 0.74
N VAL A 36 2.84 -4.91 1.26
CA VAL A 36 3.42 -3.66 0.75
C VAL A 36 4.89 -3.57 1.19
N ARG A 37 5.20 -3.91 2.45
CA ARG A 37 6.60 -3.99 2.92
C ARG A 37 7.42 -4.91 2.02
N ASP A 38 6.88 -6.09 1.73
CA ASP A 38 7.57 -7.10 0.93
C ASP A 38 7.77 -6.61 -0.52
N GLU A 39 6.74 -6.01 -1.12
CA GLU A 39 6.80 -5.43 -2.47
C GLU A 39 7.87 -4.32 -2.59
N ILE A 40 7.95 -3.40 -1.63
CA ILE A 40 8.87 -2.26 -1.72
C ILE A 40 10.33 -2.61 -1.36
N LEU A 41 10.57 -3.76 -0.74
CA LEU A 41 11.91 -4.27 -0.44
C LEU A 41 12.36 -5.36 -1.43
N GLU A 42 11.49 -5.79 -2.35
CA GLU A 42 11.81 -6.83 -3.33
C GLU A 42 12.86 -6.34 -4.33
N PRO A 43 13.95 -7.11 -4.61
CA PRO A 43 14.95 -6.73 -5.59
C PRO A 43 14.37 -6.47 -6.99
N PRO A 44 14.96 -5.56 -7.79
CA PRO A 44 16.21 -4.84 -7.54
C PRO A 44 16.00 -3.44 -6.93
N VAL A 45 16.13 -3.32 -5.61
CA VAL A 45 16.17 -2.02 -4.90
C VAL A 45 17.65 -1.63 -4.68
N PRO A 46 18.09 -0.44 -5.13
CA PRO A 46 19.44 0.05 -4.85
C PRO A 46 19.73 0.13 -3.34
N PRO A 47 20.98 -0.12 -2.88
CA PRO A 47 21.30 -0.14 -1.45
C PRO A 47 20.94 1.15 -0.70
N HIS A 48 21.05 2.32 -1.34
CA HIS A 48 20.69 3.59 -0.72
C HIS A 48 19.16 3.75 -0.56
N GLU A 49 18.38 3.37 -1.57
CA GLU A 49 16.91 3.35 -1.48
C GLU A 49 16.45 2.37 -0.40
N HIS A 50 17.10 1.21 -0.32
CA HIS A 50 16.79 0.21 0.72
C HIS A 50 16.97 0.79 2.12
N LEU A 51 18.03 1.56 2.38
CA LEU A 51 18.25 2.19 3.69
C LEU A 51 17.15 3.21 4.03
N ILE A 52 16.77 4.06 3.07
CA ILE A 52 15.73 5.09 3.27
C ILE A 52 14.37 4.42 3.54
N ILE A 53 14.01 3.42 2.71
CA ILE A 53 12.75 2.68 2.86
C ILE A 53 12.73 1.94 4.20
N THR A 54 13.83 1.28 4.58
CA THR A 54 13.92 0.58 5.87
C THR A 54 13.74 1.53 7.05
N ALA A 55 14.43 2.69 7.05
CA ALA A 55 14.29 3.68 8.11
C ALA A 55 12.85 4.21 8.22
N PHE A 56 12.19 4.48 7.09
CA PHE A 56 10.79 4.88 7.08
C PHE A 56 9.86 3.78 7.65
N LEU A 57 10.13 2.51 7.34
CA LEU A 57 9.35 1.37 7.81
C LEU A 57 9.51 1.13 9.31
N GLU A 58 10.69 1.37 9.89
CA GLU A 58 10.94 1.24 11.34
C GLU A 58 10.06 2.18 12.18
N GLU A 59 9.63 3.29 11.60
CA GLU A 59 8.71 4.23 12.25
C GLU A 59 7.24 3.87 12.04
N CYS A 60 6.93 2.96 11.10
CA CYS A 60 5.57 2.53 10.75
C CYS A 60 5.14 1.30 11.54
N GLU A 61 3.84 1.11 11.69
CA GLU A 61 3.32 -0.18 12.14
C GLU A 61 3.09 -1.09 10.92
N VAL A 62 3.82 -2.21 10.85
CA VAL A 62 3.60 -3.22 9.82
C VAL A 62 2.48 -4.15 10.26
N VAL A 63 1.43 -4.27 9.44
CA VAL A 63 0.21 -5.01 9.77
C VAL A 63 -0.04 -6.18 8.82
N VAL A 64 -0.46 -7.32 9.38
CA VAL A 64 -0.92 -8.46 8.58
C VAL A 64 -2.36 -8.22 8.14
N VAL A 65 -2.59 -8.13 6.84
CA VAL A 65 -3.93 -7.93 6.27
C VAL A 65 -4.54 -9.27 5.86
N ARG A 66 -5.85 -9.43 6.12
CA ARG A 66 -6.59 -10.59 5.64
C ARG A 66 -6.84 -10.46 4.14
N PRO A 67 -6.76 -11.56 3.37
CA PRO A 67 -7.13 -11.53 1.96
C PRO A 67 -8.58 -11.03 1.82
N PRO A 68 -8.88 -10.25 0.77
CA PRO A 68 -10.22 -9.76 0.53
C PRO A 68 -11.18 -10.95 0.43
N LYS A 69 -12.37 -10.81 1.02
CA LYS A 69 -13.45 -11.77 0.80
C LYS A 69 -13.89 -11.62 -0.65
N VAL A 70 -13.33 -12.42 -1.54
CA VAL A 70 -13.79 -12.50 -2.93
C VAL A 70 -15.28 -12.85 -2.91
N PRO A 71 -16.15 -12.05 -3.56
CA PRO A 71 -17.51 -12.46 -3.79
C PRO A 71 -17.47 -13.82 -4.49
N HIS A 72 -18.16 -14.82 -3.93
CA HIS A 72 -18.30 -16.10 -4.61
C HIS A 72 -18.86 -15.84 -6.02
N PRO A 73 -18.23 -16.36 -7.09
CA PRO A 73 -18.68 -16.12 -8.47
C PRO A 73 -20.11 -16.62 -8.78
N GLY A 74 -20.78 -17.28 -7.83
CA GLY A 74 -22.19 -17.68 -7.90
C GLY A 74 -23.19 -16.84 -7.10
N ARG A 75 -22.74 -15.90 -6.23
CA ARG A 75 -23.66 -14.97 -5.56
C ARG A 75 -23.71 -13.67 -6.35
N ARG A 76 -24.71 -13.53 -7.22
CA ARG A 76 -25.16 -12.21 -7.66
C ARG A 76 -25.63 -11.46 -6.42
N THR A 77 -24.73 -10.70 -5.80
CA THR A 77 -25.16 -9.52 -5.06
C THR A 77 -25.73 -8.59 -6.10
N THR A 78 -27.06 -8.53 -6.19
CA THR A 78 -27.73 -7.44 -6.91
C THR A 78 -27.27 -6.15 -6.25
N LEU A 79 -26.28 -5.49 -6.86
CA LEU A 79 -26.01 -4.10 -6.57
C LEU A 79 -27.32 -3.34 -6.84
N PRO A 80 -27.78 -2.48 -5.92
CA PRO A 80 -28.89 -1.60 -6.23
C PRO A 80 -28.57 -0.87 -7.53
N ALA A 81 -29.53 -0.88 -8.45
CA ALA A 81 -29.37 -0.39 -9.81
C ALA A 81 -28.87 1.07 -9.80
N GLY A 82 -27.57 1.27 -10.01
CA GLY A 82 -26.97 2.61 -9.98
C GLY A 82 -25.45 2.62 -9.84
N GLU A 83 -24.84 1.63 -9.17
CA GLU A 83 -23.39 1.63 -8.94
C GLU A 83 -22.68 0.61 -9.83
N ARG A 84 -21.94 1.10 -10.81
CA ARG A 84 -21.03 0.27 -11.60
C ARG A 84 -19.84 -0.09 -10.72
N CYS A 85 -19.57 -1.38 -10.54
CA CYS A 85 -18.22 -1.81 -10.17
C CYS A 85 -17.26 -1.34 -11.26
N LEU A 86 -16.38 -0.39 -10.92
CA LEU A 86 -15.18 -0.14 -11.71
C LEU A 86 -14.37 -1.43 -11.65
N ASN A 87 -14.44 -2.23 -12.71
CA ASN A 87 -13.59 -3.38 -12.89
C ASN A 87 -12.13 -2.92 -12.78
N ALA A 88 -11.46 -3.36 -11.72
CA ALA A 88 -10.01 -3.39 -11.68
C ALA A 88 -9.57 -4.32 -12.81
N GLN A 89 -9.32 -3.75 -13.98
CA GLN A 89 -8.67 -4.45 -15.07
C GLN A 89 -7.23 -4.70 -14.60
N ALA A 90 -6.89 -5.98 -14.55
CA ALA A 90 -5.53 -6.47 -14.44
C ALA A 90 -4.67 -5.74 -15.49
N ILE A 91 -3.65 -5.03 -15.03
CA ILE A 91 -2.59 -4.50 -15.89
C ILE A 91 -1.62 -5.68 -16.10
N VAL A 92 -1.46 -6.02 -17.38
CA VAL A 92 -0.53 -7.02 -17.92
C VAL A 92 0.90 -6.49 -17.83
#